data_AF-A0AAN7KYP2-F1
#
_entry.id   AF-A0AAN7KYP2-F1
#
_cell.length_a   1.000
_cell.length_b   1.000
_cell.length_c   1.000
_cell.angle_alpha   90.00
_cell.angle_beta   90.00
_cell.angle_gamma   90.00
#
_symmetry.space_group_name_H-M   'P 1'
#
loop_
_entity.id
_entity.type
_entity.pdbx_description
1 polymer ?
#
loop_
_entity_poly.entity_id
_entity_poly.type
_entity_poly.pdbx_seq_one_letter_code
_entity_poly.pdbx_strand_id
1 'polypeptide(L)'
;MKCFASPEGDHITLINVFRVANEFLEKRRTVTNKERDEKIMRKWCKQNFVNSHSLRHAHDIYRQIWGHAEQMGLRFASCGDDFLQFHRCLAASFFLNAALRQPEGIYRYSCNFHKRLPFFCSVQGEL
;
A
#
# COMPACT_ATOMS: atom_id res chain seq x y z
N MET A 1 -13.20 -10.75 -11.24
CA MET A 1 -11.89 -10.12 -10.96
C MET A 1 -12.11 -9.10 -9.87
N LYS A 2 -11.34 -9.11 -8.77
CA LYS A 2 -11.50 -8.09 -7.72
C LYS A 2 -10.83 -6.80 -8.21
N CYS A 3 -11.56 -5.68 -8.17
CA CYS A 3 -10.97 -4.37 -8.40
C CYS A 3 -10.38 -3.89 -7.07
N PHE A 4 -9.07 -3.63 -7.06
CA PHE A 4 -8.38 -3.05 -5.90
C PHE A 4 -8.14 -1.55 -6.06
N ALA A 5 -8.29 -1.04 -7.29
CA ALA A 5 -8.07 0.35 -7.64
C ALA A 5 -9.02 1.24 -6.84
N SER A 6 -8.45 2.29 -6.27
CA SER A 6 -9.16 3.30 -5.51
C SER A 6 -8.96 4.65 -6.20
N PRO A 7 -10.03 5.41 -6.47
CA PRO A 7 -9.91 6.74 -7.08
C PRO A 7 -9.16 7.74 -6.19
N GLU A 8 -9.06 7.45 -4.90
CA GLU A 8 -8.31 8.25 -3.94
C GLU A 8 -6.78 8.12 -4.12
N GLY A 9 -6.29 7.06 -4.78
CA GLY A 9 -4.91 6.97 -5.27
C GLY A 9 -4.26 5.59 -5.17
N ASP A 10 -3.03 5.51 -5.67
CA ASP A 10 -2.28 4.25 -5.76
C ASP A 10 -1.86 3.71 -4.38
N HIS A 11 -1.56 4.58 -3.41
CA HIS A 11 -1.23 4.14 -2.05
C HIS A 11 -2.41 3.43 -1.37
N ILE A 12 -3.63 3.91 -1.58
CA ILE A 12 -4.84 3.28 -1.03
C ILE A 12 -5.11 1.97 -1.78
N THR A 13 -4.88 1.93 -3.09
CA THR A 13 -4.93 0.70 -3.89
C THR A 13 -4.00 -0.39 -3.32
N LEU A 14 -2.76 -0.03 -2.98
CA LEU A 14 -1.80 -0.97 -2.36
C LEU A 14 -2.27 -1.45 -0.98
N ILE A 15 -2.84 -0.56 -0.16
CA ILE A 15 -3.44 -0.92 1.13
C ILE A 15 -4.61 -1.88 0.95
N ASN A 16 -5.47 -1.66 -0.05
CA ASN A 16 -6.60 -2.52 -0.34
C ASN A 16 -6.15 -3.94 -0.72
N VAL A 17 -5.12 -4.07 -1.56
CA VAL A 17 -4.52 -5.38 -1.88
C VAL A 17 -4.04 -6.08 -0.62
N PHE A 18 -3.31 -5.36 0.25
CA PHE A 18 -2.75 -5.91 1.48
C PHE A 18 -3.85 -6.32 2.49
N ARG A 19 -4.87 -5.47 2.70
CA ARG A 19 -6.02 -5.75 3.59
C ARG A 19 -6.76 -7.01 3.13
N VAL A 20 -7.14 -7.09 1.84
CA VAL A 20 -7.88 -8.23 1.32
C VAL A 20 -7.05 -9.52 1.36
N ALA A 21 -5.74 -9.44 1.16
CA ALA A 21 -4.85 -10.58 1.31
C ALA A 21 -4.80 -11.08 2.77
N ASN A 22 -4.69 -10.17 3.74
CA ASN A 22 -4.71 -10.49 5.17
C ASN A 22 -6.01 -11.17 5.57
N GLU A 23 -7.15 -10.57 5.24
CA GLU A 23 -8.47 -11.12 5.54
C GLU A 23 -8.66 -12.51 4.91
N PHE A 24 -8.17 -12.71 3.69
CA PHE A 24 -8.23 -14.01 3.02
C PHE A 24 -7.39 -15.05 3.77
N LEU A 25 -6.19 -14.67 4.21
CA LEU A 25 -5.31 -15.56 4.95
C LEU A 25 -5.91 -15.92 6.31
N GLU A 26 -6.43 -14.94 7.06
CA GLU A 26 -7.07 -15.13 8.36
C GLU A 26 -8.27 -16.08 8.29
N LYS A 27 -9.14 -15.91 7.28
CA LYS A 27 -10.29 -16.81 7.04
C LYS A 27 -9.89 -18.26 6.75
N ARG A 28 -8.67 -18.48 6.26
CA ARG A 28 -8.14 -19.79 5.85
C ARG A 28 -7.14 -20.36 6.85
N ARG A 29 -6.74 -19.57 7.86
CA ARG A 29 -5.70 -19.92 8.80
C ARG A 29 -6.18 -21.05 9.70
N THR A 30 -5.54 -22.20 9.57
CA THR A 30 -5.67 -23.31 10.52
C THR A 30 -4.43 -23.33 11.40
N VAL A 31 -4.59 -23.56 12.70
CA VAL A 31 -3.49 -23.58 13.68
C VAL A 31 -2.37 -24.49 13.15
N THR A 32 -1.19 -23.89 12.93
CA THR A 32 0.12 -24.53 12.68
C THR A 32 0.39 -25.25 11.34
N ASN A 33 0.38 -24.55 10.19
CA ASN A 33 1.23 -24.97 9.06
C ASN A 33 1.63 -23.78 8.15
N LYS A 34 2.86 -23.25 8.33
CA LYS A 34 3.39 -22.12 7.55
C LYS A 34 3.47 -22.41 6.05
N GLU A 35 3.84 -23.64 5.67
CA GLU A 35 3.96 -24.03 4.25
C GLU A 35 2.59 -24.05 3.56
N ARG A 36 1.55 -24.49 4.29
CA ARG A 36 0.16 -24.45 3.84
C ARG A 36 -0.30 -23.02 3.60
N ASP A 37 -0.04 -22.13 4.56
CA ASP A 37 -0.41 -20.71 4.47
C ASP A 37 0.24 -20.05 3.25
N GLU A 38 1.53 -20.33 3.00
CA GLU A 38 2.22 -19.84 1.81
C GLU A 38 1.63 -20.39 0.51
N LYS A 39 1.25 -21.67 0.45
CA LYS A 39 0.63 -22.28 -0.73
C LYS A 39 -0.74 -21.66 -1.01
N ILE A 40 -1.52 -21.41 0.04
CA ILE A 40 -2.82 -20.73 -0.03
C ILE A 40 -2.65 -19.30 -0.56
N MET A 41 -1.67 -18.56 -0.02
CA MET A 41 -1.36 -17.20 -0.46
C MET A 41 -0.89 -17.16 -1.92
N ARG A 42 0.04 -18.05 -2.32
CA ARG A 42 0.50 -18.15 -3.72
C ARG A 42 -0.65 -18.39 -4.69
N LYS A 43 -1.61 -19.25 -4.32
CA LYS A 43 -2.81 -19.51 -5.12
C LYS A 43 -3.68 -18.26 -5.24
N TRP A 44 -3.89 -17.53 -4.14
CA TRP A 44 -4.65 -16.28 -4.14
C TRP A 44 -3.98 -15.20 -5.00
N CYS A 45 -2.67 -15.01 -4.86
CA CYS A 45 -1.90 -14.06 -5.66
C CYS A 45 -2.04 -14.35 -7.16
N LYS A 46 -1.93 -15.63 -7.56
CA LYS A 46 -2.11 -16.05 -8.95
C LYS A 46 -3.53 -15.75 -9.48
N GLN A 47 -4.56 -15.94 -8.67
CA GLN A 47 -5.95 -15.66 -9.04
C GLN A 47 -6.27 -14.16 -9.15
N ASN A 48 -5.54 -13.31 -8.42
CA ASN A 48 -5.75 -11.87 -8.37
C ASN A 48 -4.68 -11.08 -9.13
N PHE A 49 -3.81 -11.76 -9.88
CA PHE A 49 -2.71 -11.15 -10.64
C PHE A 49 -1.75 -10.29 -9.79
N VAL A 50 -1.53 -10.71 -8.53
CA VAL A 50 -0.61 -10.06 -7.59
C VAL A 50 0.72 -10.83 -7.55
N ASN A 51 1.84 -10.11 -7.44
CA ASN A 51 3.14 -10.75 -7.25
C ASN A 51 3.25 -11.35 -5.84
N SER A 52 3.36 -12.68 -5.75
CA SER A 52 3.44 -13.40 -4.49
C SER A 52 4.73 -13.13 -3.71
N HIS A 53 5.84 -12.87 -4.40
CA HIS A 53 7.11 -12.52 -3.77
C HIS A 53 7.05 -11.14 -3.12
N SER A 54 6.54 -10.13 -3.85
CA SER A 54 6.39 -8.77 -3.35
C SER A 54 5.43 -8.71 -2.16
N LEU A 55 4.30 -9.42 -2.22
CA LEU A 55 3.34 -9.44 -1.11
C LEU A 55 3.90 -10.12 0.13
N ARG A 56 4.63 -11.24 -0.01
CA ARG A 56 5.33 -11.90 1.11
C ARG A 56 6.35 -10.95 1.74
N HIS A 57 7.14 -10.28 0.91
CA HIS A 57 8.14 -9.32 1.39
C HIS A 57 7.50 -8.16 2.17
N ALA A 58 6.38 -7.62 1.66
CA ALA A 58 5.63 -6.58 2.37
C ALA A 58 5.13 -7.05 3.74
N HIS A 59 4.65 -8.29 3.85
CA HIS A 59 4.27 -8.90 5.13
C HIS A 59 5.44 -9.00 6.11
N ASP A 60 6.61 -9.44 5.64
CA ASP A 60 7.80 -9.59 6.48
C ASP A 60 8.28 -8.24 6.99
N ILE A 61 8.33 -7.21 6.12
CA ILE A 61 8.66 -5.83 6.51
C ILE A 61 7.64 -5.29 7.52
N TYR A 62 6.34 -5.48 7.27
CA TYR A 62 5.28 -5.02 8.16
C TYR A 62 5.42 -5.62 9.56
N ARG A 63 5.70 -6.93 9.66
CA ARG A 63 5.94 -7.61 10.95
C ARG A 63 7.16 -7.07 11.69
N GLN A 64 8.24 -6.76 10.97
CA GLN A 64 9.44 -6.18 11.57
C GLN A 64 9.16 -4.78 12.12
N ILE A 65 8.54 -3.91 11.33
CA ILE A 65 8.16 -2.55 11.74
C ILE A 65 7.22 -2.61 12.95
N TRP A 66 6.24 -3.50 12.92
CA TRP A 66 5.31 -3.70 14.04
C TRP A 66 6.04 -4.11 15.32
N GLY A 67 6.91 -5.13 15.25
CA GLY A 67 7.68 -5.58 16.41
C GLY A 67 8.56 -4.48 17.00
N HIS A 68 9.23 -3.68 16.17
CA HIS A 68 10.04 -2.56 16.65
C HIS A 68 9.22 -1.42 17.24
N ALA A 69 8.10 -1.05 16.62
CA ALA A 69 7.23 -0.01 17.15
C ALA A 69 6.60 -0.41 18.50
N GLU A 70 6.26 -1.69 18.68
CA GLU A 70 5.80 -2.23 19.96
C GLU A 70 6.90 -2.16 21.03
N GLN A 71 8.14 -2.53 20.69
CA GLN A 71 9.30 -2.42 21.58
C GLN A 71 9.59 -0.97 22.01
N MET A 72 9.29 0.00 21.14
CA MET A 72 9.42 1.43 21.43
C MET A 72 8.24 2.01 22.24
N GLY A 73 7.22 1.21 22.55
CA GLY A 73 6.03 1.65 23.28
C GLY A 73 5.08 2.53 22.47
N LEU A 74 5.19 2.50 21.13
CA LEU A 74 4.26 3.24 20.26
C LEU A 74 2.89 2.57 20.27
N ARG A 75 1.84 3.37 20.46
CA ARG A 75 0.46 2.88 20.40
C ARG A 75 0.00 2.80 18.97
N PHE A 76 -0.41 1.61 18.54
CA PHE A 76 -1.03 1.43 17.24
C PHE A 76 -2.50 1.85 17.29
N ALA A 77 -2.88 2.77 16.41
CA ALA A 77 -4.26 3.15 16.16
C ALA A 77 -4.54 2.99 14.66
N SER A 78 -5.72 2.48 14.33
CA SER A 78 -6.18 2.42 12.94
C SER A 78 -7.04 3.65 12.64
N CYS A 79 -6.85 4.23 11.45
CA CYS A 79 -7.74 5.27 10.93
C CYS A 79 -9.01 4.69 10.28
N GLY A 80 -9.17 3.36 10.24
CA GLY A 80 -10.31 2.71 9.60
C GLY A 80 -10.42 3.13 8.13
N ASP A 81 -11.59 3.66 7.76
CA ASP A 81 -11.87 4.16 6.41
C ASP A 81 -11.81 5.71 6.33
N ASP A 82 -11.24 6.38 7.35
CA ASP A 82 -10.94 7.81 7.27
C ASP A 82 -9.68 8.07 6.44
N PHE A 83 -9.89 8.26 5.13
CA PHE A 83 -8.83 8.59 4.19
C PHE A 83 -8.19 9.95 4.45
N LEU A 84 -8.86 10.89 5.11
CA LEU A 84 -8.29 12.21 5.37
C LEU A 84 -7.09 12.12 6.32
N GLN A 85 -7.23 11.35 7.41
CA GLN A 85 -6.14 11.11 8.34
C GLN A 85 -4.96 10.37 7.67
N PHE A 86 -5.27 9.42 6.78
CA PHE A 86 -4.26 8.71 6.00
C PHE A 86 -3.50 9.63 5.04
N HIS A 87 -4.22 10.48 4.28
CA HIS A 87 -3.61 11.45 3.37
C HIS A 87 -2.75 12.48 4.10
N ARG A 88 -3.16 12.93 5.28
CA ARG A 88 -2.35 13.83 6.13
C ARG A 88 -1.02 13.18 6.52
N CYS A 89 -1.04 11.91 6.89
CA CYS A 89 0.18 11.15 7.20
C CYS A 89 1.11 11.04 5.98
N LEU A 90 0.55 10.72 4.81
CA LEU A 90 1.31 10.68 3.56
C LEU A 90 1.89 12.04 3.20
N ALA A 91 1.10 13.11 3.26
CA ALA A 91 1.56 14.46 2.98
C ALA A 91 2.69 14.86 3.93
N ALA A 92 2.56 14.61 5.23
CA ALA A 92 3.61 14.90 6.21
C ALA A 92 4.91 14.11 5.96
N SER A 93 4.80 12.88 5.46
CA SER A 93 5.94 11.98 5.21
C SER A 93 6.62 12.21 3.85
N PHE A 94 5.84 12.57 2.83
CA PHE A 94 6.28 12.65 1.43
C PHE A 94 6.16 14.06 0.84
N PHE A 95 6.05 15.12 1.64
CA PHE A 95 5.87 16.50 1.14
C PHE A 95 6.95 16.94 0.13
N LEU A 96 8.18 16.45 0.27
CA LEU A 96 9.29 16.72 -0.66
C LEU A 96 9.13 16.04 -2.03
N ASN A 97 8.30 15.00 -2.11
CA ASN A 97 8.02 14.24 -3.33
C ASN A 97 6.72 14.71 -4.03
N ALA A 98 6.17 15.86 -3.62
CA ALA A 98 4.97 16.41 -4.23
C ALA A 98 5.26 16.93 -5.66
N ALA A 99 4.32 16.68 -6.57
CA ALA A 99 4.34 17.22 -7.91
C ALA A 99 3.10 18.10 -8.15
N LEU A 100 3.28 19.22 -8.82
CA LEU A 100 2.24 20.16 -9.19
C LEU A 100 1.93 20.05 -10.68
N ARG A 101 0.66 19.87 -11.02
CA ARG A 101 0.17 19.92 -12.40
C ARG A 101 0.28 21.35 -12.91
N GLN A 102 1.05 21.55 -13.97
CA GLN A 102 1.16 22.83 -14.66
C GLN A 102 -0.05 23.05 -15.58
N PRO A 103 -0.36 24.30 -15.98
CA PRO A 103 -1.43 24.59 -16.92
C PRO A 103 -1.29 23.85 -18.26
N GLU A 104 -0.06 23.52 -18.67
CA GLU A 104 0.22 22.77 -19.90
C GLU A 104 -0.04 21.25 -19.75
N GLY A 105 -0.57 20.80 -18.61
CA GLY A 105 -0.91 19.40 -18.33
C GLY A 105 0.28 18.54 -17.88
N ILE A 106 1.48 19.11 -17.77
CA ILE A 106 2.70 18.42 -17.33
C ILE A 106 2.85 18.57 -15.81
N TYR A 107 3.31 17.53 -15.12
CA TYR A 107 3.62 17.60 -13.69
C TYR A 107 5.09 18.01 -13.45
N ARG A 108 5.33 18.90 -12.49
CA ARG A 108 6.69 19.28 -12.03
C ARG A 108 6.81 19.14 -10.51
N TYR A 109 7.97 18.71 -10.03
CA TYR A 109 8.24 18.63 -8.59
C TYR A 109 8.22 20.01 -7.95
N SER A 110 7.61 20.12 -6.77
CA SER A 110 7.57 21.38 -6.00
C SER A 110 8.94 21.69 -5.36
N CYS A 111 9.66 20.67 -4.90
CA CYS A 111 10.98 20.80 -4.30
C CYS A 111 12.06 20.24 -5.25
N ASN A 112 12.82 21.13 -5.88
CA ASN A 112 13.90 20.77 -6.80
C ASN A 112 15.14 20.25 -6.05
N PHE A 113 15.21 18.96 -5.76
CA PHE A 113 16.49 18.26 -5.61
C PHE A 113 16.60 17.16 -6.69
N HIS A 114 16.78 17.63 -7.92
CA HIS A 114 17.59 16.98 -8.95
C HIS A 114 17.32 15.51 -9.32
N LYS A 115 16.08 14.98 -9.36
CA LYS A 115 15.78 13.70 -10.04
C LYS A 115 14.40 13.66 -10.68
N ARG A 116 14.32 13.21 -11.94
CA ARG A 116 13.08 12.83 -12.64
C ARG A 116 12.75 11.37 -12.29
N LEU A 117 11.56 11.08 -11.77
CA LEU A 117 11.02 9.70 -11.76
C LEU A 117 10.09 9.50 -12.97
N PRO A 118 10.04 8.28 -13.53
CA PRO A 118 8.97 7.89 -14.44
C PRO A 118 7.65 7.82 -13.67
N PHE A 119 6.65 8.58 -14.14
CA PHE A 119 5.30 8.58 -13.59
C PHE A 119 4.60 7.25 -13.93
N PHE A 120 4.24 6.48 -12.90
CA PHE A 120 3.09 5.58 -12.95
C PHE A 120 2.16 6.06 -11.84
N CYS A 121 1.27 7.00 -12.18
CA CYS A 121 0.19 7.39 -11.31
C CYS A 121 -1.11 7.38 -12.13
N SER A 122 -2.06 6.55 -11.72
CA SER A 122 -3.35 6.36 -12.38
C SER A 122 -4.38 7.40 -11.95
N VAL A 123 -3.99 8.66 -11.74
CA VAL A 123 -4.96 9.75 -11.52
C VAL A 123 -5.62 10.10 -12.86
N GLN A 124 -6.60 9.30 -13.25
CA GLN A 124 -7.66 9.70 -14.18
C GLN A 124 -8.68 10.53 -13.40
N GLY A 125 -8.30 11.78 -13.13
CA GLY A 125 -9.23 12.84 -12.75
C GLY A 125 -9.46 13.73 -13.97
N GLU A 126 -10.31 13.28 -14.88
CA GLU A 126 -10.95 14.16 -15.86
C GLU A 126 -12.13 14.87 -15.16
N LEU A 127 -12.21 16.19 -15.35
CA LEU A 127 -13.47 16.93 -15.30
C LEU A 127 -14.24 16.64 -16.60
#